data_AF-A0A960JAX2-F1
#
_entry.id   AF-A0A960JAX2-F1
#
_cell.length_a   1.000
_cell.length_b   1.000
_cell.length_c   1.000
_cell.angle_alpha   90.00
_cell.angle_beta   90.00
_cell.angle_gamma   90.00
#
_symmetry.space_group_name_H-M   'P 1'
#
loop_
_entity.id
_entity.type
_entity.pdbx_description
1 polymer ?
#
loop_
_entity_poly.entity_id
_entity_poly.type
_entity_poly.pdbx_seq_one_letter_code
_entity_poly.pdbx_strand_id
1 'polypeptide(L)'
;MHLLPRRTLLGALAATAAASAQQPYVPKQSDRPSALDGDEPSFEPIFDGKTLDGWEGDPVYWRVENGAIVGEITPATIVKSNTFIVWKGGRPRDFELKLDYRITADGNSGINYRSTLIPDPVTPSNKFAMRGYQCDLDGKK
;
A
#
# COMPACT_ATOMS: atom_id res chain seq x y z
N MET A 1 43.50 2.37 -64.61
CA MET A 1 42.13 2.56 -65.15
C MET A 1 41.14 1.98 -64.14
N HIS A 2 40.44 2.85 -63.42
CA HIS A 2 39.20 2.67 -62.63
C HIS A 2 39.03 1.44 -61.70
N LEU A 3 39.20 1.68 -60.39
CA LEU A 3 38.59 0.89 -59.30
C LEU A 3 37.41 1.69 -58.73
N LEU A 4 36.18 1.18 -58.84
CA LEU A 4 34.98 1.73 -58.21
C LEU A 4 34.90 1.30 -56.73
N PRO A 5 34.38 2.14 -55.81
CA PRO A 5 34.19 1.75 -54.42
C PRO A 5 32.89 0.95 -54.24
N ARG A 6 32.95 -0.10 -53.42
CA ARG A 6 31.76 -0.83 -52.94
C ARG A 6 31.00 0.06 -51.95
N ARG A 7 29.75 0.39 -52.29
CA ARG A 7 28.78 0.99 -51.37
C ARG A 7 28.11 -0.14 -50.57
N THR A 8 28.38 -0.20 -49.27
CA THR A 8 27.59 -1.02 -48.34
C THR A 8 26.42 -0.18 -47.86
N LEU A 9 25.19 -0.55 -48.24
CA LEU A 9 23.97 0.00 -47.66
C LEU A 9 23.65 -0.77 -46.37
N LEU A 10 23.84 -0.13 -45.21
CA LEU A 10 23.22 -0.57 -43.96
C LEU A 10 21.77 -0.08 -43.96
N GLY A 11 20.82 -1.00 -44.14
CA GLY A 11 19.42 -0.76 -43.79
C GLY A 11 19.21 -1.16 -42.34
N ALA A 12 19.05 -0.18 -41.44
CA ALA A 12 18.59 -0.43 -40.07
C ALA A 12 17.06 -0.25 -40.04
N LEU A 13 16.31 -1.35 -39.92
CA LEU A 13 14.91 -1.28 -39.50
C LEU A 13 14.87 -1.06 -37.99
N ALA A 14 14.52 0.15 -37.57
CA ALA A 14 14.15 0.42 -36.19
C ALA A 14 12.71 -0.05 -35.97
N ALA A 15 12.53 -1.17 -35.27
CA ALA A 15 11.23 -1.57 -34.74
C ALA A 15 10.98 -0.80 -33.44
N THR A 16 10.10 0.20 -33.47
CA THR A 16 9.61 0.88 -32.27
C THR A 16 8.63 -0.04 -31.54
N ALA A 17 9.05 -0.65 -30.44
CA ALA A 17 8.14 -1.32 -29.52
C ALA A 17 7.34 -0.24 -28.77
N ALA A 18 6.06 -0.11 -29.09
CA ALA A 18 5.14 0.68 -28.28
C ALA A 18 4.89 -0.07 -26.96
N ALA A 19 5.50 0.40 -25.87
CA ALA A 19 5.17 -0.07 -24.53
C ALA A 19 3.76 0.42 -24.20
N SER A 20 2.80 -0.51 -24.14
CA SER A 20 1.48 -0.26 -23.55
C SER A 20 1.68 0.10 -22.08
N ALA A 21 1.56 1.38 -21.75
CA ALA A 21 1.47 1.83 -20.37
C ALA A 21 0.15 1.29 -19.80
N GLN A 22 0.22 0.20 -19.04
CA GLN A 22 -0.91 -0.29 -18.24
C GLN A 22 -1.39 0.89 -17.38
N GLN A 23 -2.61 1.35 -17.60
CA GLN A 23 -3.21 2.38 -16.75
C GLN A 23 -3.19 1.88 -15.29
N PRO A 24 -2.85 2.73 -14.31
CA PRO A 24 -2.87 2.34 -12.91
C PRO A 24 -4.29 1.85 -12.58
N TYR A 25 -4.38 0.63 -12.04
CA TYR A 25 -5.66 0.07 -11.62
C TYR A 25 -6.30 1.00 -10.57
N VAL A 26 -7.47 1.53 -10.91
CA VAL A 26 -8.37 2.24 -10.00
C VAL A 26 -9.39 1.21 -9.53
N PRO A 27 -9.36 0.78 -8.26
CA PRO A 27 -10.37 -0.14 -7.74
C PRO A 27 -11.75 0.45 -7.95
N LYS A 28 -12.63 -0.29 -8.63
CA LYS A 28 -14.03 0.11 -8.75
C LYS A 28 -14.78 -0.41 -7.54
N GLN A 29 -15.81 0.32 -7.11
CA GLN A 29 -16.69 -0.14 -6.02
C GLN A 29 -17.34 -1.52 -6.33
N SER A 30 -17.45 -1.89 -7.61
CA SER A 30 -17.88 -3.21 -8.08
C SER A 30 -16.90 -4.36 -7.80
N ASP A 31 -15.63 -4.03 -7.59
CA ASP A 31 -14.56 -5.01 -7.37
C ASP A 31 -14.48 -5.40 -5.89
N ARG A 32 -15.15 -4.62 -5.02
CA ARG A 32 -15.34 -4.98 -3.61
C ARG A 32 -16.22 -6.24 -3.56
N PRO A 33 -15.77 -7.34 -2.93
CA PRO A 33 -16.63 -8.48 -2.70
C PRO A 33 -17.89 -8.03 -1.95
N SER A 34 -19.07 -8.40 -2.45
CA SER A 34 -20.35 -8.02 -1.83
C SER A 34 -20.33 -8.36 -0.34
N ALA A 35 -21.10 -7.62 0.45
CA ALA A 35 -21.48 -8.13 1.76
C ALA A 35 -22.08 -9.53 1.52
N LEU A 36 -21.68 -10.50 2.33
CA LEU A 36 -22.30 -11.82 2.27
C LEU A 36 -23.74 -11.61 2.76
N ASP A 37 -24.73 -11.76 1.88
CA ASP A 37 -26.13 -11.69 2.28
C ASP A 37 -26.51 -13.02 2.95
N GLY A 38 -26.81 -12.96 4.25
CA GLY A 38 -27.37 -14.05 5.06
C GLY A 38 -26.67 -14.21 6.41
N ASP A 39 -27.43 -14.09 7.51
CA ASP A 39 -27.12 -14.38 8.94
C ASP A 39 -25.75 -14.00 9.56
N GLU A 40 -24.83 -13.42 8.79
CA GLU A 40 -23.56 -12.87 9.25
C GLU A 40 -23.79 -11.54 9.98
N PRO A 41 -23.06 -11.27 11.09
CA PRO A 41 -23.09 -9.96 11.72
C PRO A 41 -22.84 -8.86 10.68
N SER A 42 -23.68 -7.83 10.67
CA SER A 42 -23.41 -6.65 9.85
C SER A 42 -22.06 -6.07 10.26
N PHE A 43 -21.10 -6.02 9.33
CA PHE A 43 -19.79 -5.42 9.59
C PHE A 43 -19.96 -3.94 9.89
N GLU A 44 -19.39 -3.48 11.00
CA GLU A 44 -19.31 -2.06 11.35
C GLU A 44 -18.14 -1.41 10.59
N PRO A 45 -18.39 -0.40 9.74
CA PRO A 45 -17.32 0.29 9.02
C PRO A 45 -16.42 1.07 10.00
N ILE A 46 -15.12 0.81 9.97
CA ILE A 46 -14.13 1.52 10.80
C ILE A 46 -13.42 2.66 10.05
N PHE A 47 -13.72 2.85 8.77
CA PHE A 47 -13.18 3.92 7.92
C PHE A 47 -14.28 4.47 7.02
N ASP A 48 -14.41 5.80 6.99
CA ASP A 48 -15.47 6.53 6.29
C ASP A 48 -15.18 6.78 4.80
N GLY A 49 -13.98 6.42 4.33
CA GLY A 49 -13.52 6.68 2.96
C GLY A 49 -13.06 8.11 2.72
N LYS A 50 -12.96 8.97 3.73
CA LYS A 50 -12.78 10.42 3.56
C LYS A 50 -11.77 11.02 4.53
N THR A 51 -11.76 10.58 5.78
CA THR A 51 -10.99 11.16 6.87
C THR A 51 -10.25 10.08 7.65
N LEU A 52 -9.28 10.50 8.46
CA LEU A 52 -8.66 9.63 9.47
C LEU A 52 -9.39 9.75 10.82
N ASP A 53 -10.67 10.11 10.84
CA ASP A 53 -11.44 10.19 12.08
C ASP A 53 -11.48 8.81 12.75
N GLY A 54 -11.10 8.79 14.03
CA GLY A 54 -10.94 7.54 14.77
C GLY A 54 -9.65 6.77 14.44
N TRP A 55 -8.72 7.34 13.68
CA TRP A 55 -7.39 6.79 13.41
C TRP A 55 -6.30 7.73 13.90
N GLU A 56 -5.20 7.17 14.39
CA GLU A 56 -4.05 7.93 14.87
C GLU A 56 -2.78 7.36 14.26
N GLY A 57 -2.02 8.20 13.58
CA GLY A 57 -0.74 7.86 12.97
C GLY A 57 0.04 9.14 12.70
N ASP A 58 1.31 9.00 12.37
CA ASP A 58 2.13 10.16 12.02
C ASP A 58 1.71 10.70 10.62
N PRO A 59 1.26 11.98 10.53
CA PRO A 59 0.76 12.55 9.28
C PRO A 59 1.85 12.71 8.21
N VAL A 60 3.13 12.54 8.55
CA VAL A 60 4.21 12.45 7.56
C VAL A 60 4.04 11.22 6.66
N TYR A 61 3.47 10.14 7.19
CA TYR A 61 3.37 8.85 6.51
C TYR A 61 1.96 8.50 6.08
N TRP A 62 0.96 8.96 6.84
CA TRP A 62 -0.41 8.51 6.73
C TRP A 62 -1.34 9.63 6.29
N ARG A 63 -2.14 9.36 5.25
CA ARG A 63 -3.18 10.27 4.75
C ARG A 63 -4.34 9.48 4.17
N VAL A 64 -5.47 10.15 3.96
CA VAL A 64 -6.50 9.64 3.05
C VAL A 64 -6.24 10.17 1.66
N GLU A 65 -6.22 9.29 0.67
CA GLU A 65 -6.12 9.65 -0.73
C GLU A 65 -7.00 8.70 -1.55
N ASN A 66 -7.81 9.26 -2.46
CA ASN A 66 -8.67 8.49 -3.38
C ASN A 66 -9.57 7.44 -2.67
N GLY A 67 -10.08 7.78 -1.49
CA GLY A 67 -10.97 6.89 -0.74
C GLY A 67 -10.26 5.75 0.00
N ALA A 68 -8.94 5.81 0.16
CA ALA A 68 -8.14 4.82 0.87
C ALA A 68 -7.22 5.47 1.90
N ILE A 69 -6.93 4.76 2.99
CA ILE A 69 -5.82 5.09 3.89
C ILE A 69 -4.53 4.70 3.16
N VAL A 70 -3.65 5.68 2.94
CA VAL A 70 -2.37 5.49 2.26
C VAL A 70 -1.25 5.69 3.27
N GLY A 71 -0.42 4.65 3.41
CA GLY A 71 0.88 4.73 4.06
C GLY A 71 1.98 4.82 3.00
N GLU A 72 2.84 5.82 3.07
CA GLU A 72 3.89 6.03 2.07
C GLU A 72 5.22 6.43 2.70
N ILE A 73 6.29 5.80 2.21
CA ILE A 73 7.67 6.20 2.48
C ILE A 73 8.26 6.73 1.18
N THR A 74 8.87 7.91 1.26
CA THR A 74 9.55 8.56 0.15
C THR A 74 11.05 8.68 0.46
N PRO A 75 11.91 9.02 -0.52
CA PRO A 75 13.32 9.31 -0.25
C PRO A 75 13.55 10.41 0.80
N ALA A 76 12.60 11.33 0.98
CA ALA A 76 12.68 12.39 1.98
C ALA A 76 12.20 11.96 3.38
N THR A 77 11.47 10.83 3.47
CA THR A 77 10.80 10.38 4.69
C THR A 77 11.20 8.97 5.10
N ILE A 78 12.41 8.53 4.78
CA ILE A 78 12.86 7.17 5.13
C ILE A 78 12.72 6.90 6.63
N VAL A 79 11.97 5.87 6.97
CA VAL A 79 11.82 5.40 8.35
C VAL A 79 13.05 4.60 8.79
N LYS A 80 13.44 4.74 10.05
CA LYS A 80 14.51 3.93 10.68
C LYS A 80 13.96 2.71 11.44
N SER A 81 12.66 2.74 11.72
CA SER A 81 11.91 1.72 12.46
C SER A 81 10.45 1.77 12.02
N ASN A 82 9.73 0.66 12.20
CA ASN A 82 8.34 0.56 11.77
C ASN A 82 7.44 1.57 12.48
N THR A 83 6.54 2.18 11.73
CA THR A 83 5.49 3.07 12.22
C THR A 83 4.15 2.60 11.68
N PHE A 84 3.10 2.74 12.48
CA PHE A 84 1.77 2.23 12.17
C PHE A 84 0.72 3.33 12.29
N ILE A 85 -0.43 3.14 11.62
CA ILE A 85 -1.66 3.87 11.91
C ILE A 85 -2.56 2.99 12.75
N VAL A 86 -3.15 3.55 13.80
CA VAL A 86 -3.88 2.81 14.84
C VAL A 86 -5.31 3.30 14.92
N TRP A 87 -6.27 2.40 14.71
CA TRP A 87 -7.67 2.69 14.97
C TRP A 87 -7.92 2.86 16.48
N LYS A 88 -8.67 3.89 16.84
CA LYS A 88 -8.95 4.35 18.21
C LYS A 88 -10.39 4.11 18.65
N GLY A 89 -11.21 3.50 17.80
CA GLY A 89 -12.62 3.25 18.09
C GLY A 89 -12.90 2.15 19.13
N GLY A 90 -11.86 1.52 19.70
CA GLY A 90 -12.01 0.62 20.85
C GLY A 90 -10.93 -0.44 20.97
N ARG A 91 -11.24 -1.46 21.77
CA ARG A 91 -10.40 -2.65 21.99
C ARG A 91 -11.24 -3.91 21.75
N PRO A 92 -11.51 -4.27 20.48
CA PRO A 92 -12.33 -5.43 20.18
C PRO A 92 -11.66 -6.70 20.73
N ARG A 93 -12.48 -7.61 21.25
CA ARG A 93 -12.03 -8.93 21.71
C ARG A 93 -12.02 -9.87 20.51
N ASP A 94 -13.12 -10.56 20.29
CA ASP A 94 -13.31 -11.43 19.14
C ASP A 94 -13.98 -10.62 18.04
N PHE A 95 -13.41 -10.67 16.84
CA PHE A 95 -13.84 -9.89 15.70
C PHE A 95 -13.45 -10.61 14.41
N GLU A 96 -14.18 -10.28 13.34
CA GLU A 96 -13.76 -10.54 11.97
C GLU A 96 -13.41 -9.19 11.32
N LEU A 97 -12.31 -9.16 10.58
CA LEU A 97 -11.87 -7.96 9.85
C LEU A 97 -11.81 -8.28 8.36
N LYS A 98 -12.64 -7.56 7.59
CA LYS A 98 -12.63 -7.59 6.12
C LYS A 98 -12.11 -6.26 5.60
N LEU A 99 -11.11 -6.31 4.73
CA LEU A 99 -10.54 -5.14 4.07
C LEU A 99 -9.95 -5.50 2.71
N ASP A 100 -9.85 -4.50 1.84
CA ASP A 100 -9.06 -4.56 0.62
C ASP A 100 -7.73 -3.83 0.84
N TYR A 101 -6.65 -4.32 0.25
CA TYR A 101 -5.34 -3.68 0.30
C TYR A 101 -4.68 -3.65 -1.08
N ARG A 102 -3.74 -2.73 -1.24
CA ARG A 102 -2.83 -2.66 -2.39
C ARG A 102 -1.46 -2.29 -1.88
N ILE A 103 -0.44 -3.01 -2.36
CA ILE A 103 0.97 -2.78 -2.00
C ILE A 103 1.81 -2.66 -3.26
N THR A 104 2.89 -1.87 -3.19
CA THR A 104 3.88 -1.75 -4.26
C THR A 104 4.72 -3.02 -4.38
N ALA A 105 5.39 -3.20 -5.51
CA ALA A 105 6.20 -4.39 -5.76
C ALA A 105 7.29 -4.61 -4.70
N ASP A 106 7.91 -3.55 -4.20
CA ASP A 106 8.97 -3.63 -3.18
C ASP A 106 8.44 -3.25 -1.77
N GLY A 107 7.12 -3.14 -1.62
CA GLY A 107 6.51 -2.72 -0.37
C GLY A 107 6.54 -3.83 0.68
N ASN A 108 6.71 -3.41 1.94
CA ASN A 108 6.49 -4.25 3.12
C ASN A 108 5.53 -3.50 4.05
N SER A 109 4.48 -4.18 4.48
CA SER A 109 3.47 -3.66 5.38
C SER A 109 2.86 -4.81 6.19
N GLY A 110 1.85 -4.52 6.99
CA GLY A 110 1.15 -5.53 7.75
C GLY A 110 -0.03 -4.98 8.52
N ILE A 111 -0.98 -5.85 8.83
CA ILE A 111 -2.09 -5.53 9.72
C ILE A 111 -1.74 -6.08 11.10
N ASN A 112 -1.54 -5.16 12.05
CA ASN A 112 -1.34 -5.50 13.46
C ASN A 112 -2.69 -5.67 14.14
N TYR A 113 -2.86 -6.76 14.89
CA TYR A 113 -4.09 -7.03 15.64
C TYR A 113 -3.80 -7.63 17.00
N ARG A 114 -4.64 -7.25 17.98
CA ARG A 114 -4.39 -7.52 19.42
C ARG A 114 -2.99 -7.06 19.86
N SER A 115 -2.42 -6.08 19.15
CA SER A 115 -1.10 -5.51 19.41
C SER A 115 -1.17 -4.37 20.43
N THR A 116 -0.02 -4.04 21.00
CA THR A 116 0.15 -2.94 21.95
C THR A 116 1.19 -1.95 21.44
N LEU A 117 0.97 -0.66 21.71
CA LEU A 117 1.97 0.37 21.49
C LEU A 117 3.12 0.17 22.48
N ILE A 118 4.35 0.31 21.98
CA ILE A 118 5.56 0.20 22.80
C ILE A 118 6.47 1.41 22.53
N PRO A 119 7.34 1.77 23.48
CA PRO A 119 8.44 2.68 23.20
C PRO A 119 9.32 2.13 22.08
N ASP A 120 9.69 2.99 21.14
CA ASP A 120 10.61 2.65 20.06
C ASP A 120 12.07 2.92 20.50
N PRO A 121 12.92 1.88 20.61
CA PRO A 121 14.31 2.05 21.03
C PRO A 121 15.21 2.63 19.91
N VAL A 122 14.78 2.54 18.64
CA VAL A 122 15.55 3.02 17.47
C VAL A 122 15.20 4.48 17.17
N THR A 123 13.91 4.81 17.23
CA THR A 123 13.40 6.16 16.97
C THR A 123 12.54 6.63 18.14
N PRO A 124 13.11 7.18 19.23
CA PRO A 124 12.35 7.53 20.44
C PRO A 124 11.18 8.52 20.26
N SER A 125 11.19 9.28 19.16
CA SER A 125 10.07 10.17 18.79
C SER A 125 8.89 9.44 18.13
N ASN A 126 9.10 8.22 17.64
CA ASN A 126 8.05 7.38 17.07
C ASN A 126 7.12 6.89 18.18
N LYS A 127 5.87 7.36 18.15
CA LYS A 127 4.82 6.97 19.10
C LYS A 127 4.02 5.75 18.66
N PHE A 128 4.33 5.21 17.47
CA PHE A 128 3.51 4.22 16.79
C PHE A 128 4.26 2.90 16.55
N ALA A 129 5.32 2.61 17.30
CA ALA A 129 5.90 1.27 17.32
C ALA A 129 4.96 0.29 18.03
N MET A 130 4.84 -0.94 17.51
CA MET A 130 3.90 -1.94 18.02
C MET A 130 4.58 -3.28 18.31
N ARG A 131 3.99 -4.03 19.24
CA ARG A 131 4.29 -5.45 19.49
C ARG A 131 3.00 -6.24 19.55
N GLY A 132 2.93 -7.36 18.83
CA GLY A 132 1.79 -8.26 18.85
C GLY A 132 1.74 -9.16 17.63
N TYR A 133 0.55 -9.61 17.28
CA TYR A 133 0.32 -10.44 16.10
C TYR A 133 0.23 -9.56 14.86
N GLN A 134 0.76 -10.07 13.75
CA GLN A 134 0.78 -9.37 12.48
C GLN A 134 0.37 -10.34 11.36
N CYS A 135 -0.46 -9.84 10.46
CA CYS A 135 -0.66 -10.43 9.14
C CYS A 135 0.21 -9.64 8.17
N ASP A 136 1.29 -10.27 7.69
CA ASP A 136 2.25 -9.62 6.80
C ASP A 136 1.67 -9.39 5.42
N LEU A 137 1.94 -8.21 4.87
CA LEU A 137 1.61 -7.81 3.51
C LEU A 137 2.92 -7.49 2.80
N ASP A 138 3.38 -8.40 1.95
CA ASP A 138 4.57 -8.19 1.12
C ASP A 138 4.16 -7.97 -0.33
N GLY A 139 4.98 -7.17 -1.04
CA GLY A 139 4.93 -7.05 -2.49
C GLY A 139 5.36 -8.33 -3.21
N LYS A 140 6.13 -8.17 -4.30
CA LYS A 140 6.69 -9.30 -5.05
C LYS A 140 7.68 -10.06 -4.15
N LYS A 141 7.54 -11.38 -4.17
CA LYS A 141 8.50 -12.32 -3.58
C LYS A 141 9.49 -12.80 -4.63
#